data_AF-A0A1I0SCT9-F1
#
_entry.id   AF-A0A1I0SCT9-F1
#
_cell.length_a   1.000
_cell.length_b   1.000
_cell.length_c   1.000
_cell.angle_alpha   90.00
_cell.angle_beta   90.00
_cell.angle_gamma   90.00
#
_symmetry.space_group_name_H-M   'P 1'
#
loop_
_entity.id
_entity.type
_entity.pdbx_description
1 polymer ?
#
loop_
_entity_poly.entity_id
_entity_poly.type
_entity_poly.pdbx_seq_one_letter_code
_entity_poly.pdbx_strand_id
1 'polypeptide(L)'
;MEPPLALLSAALLHALLENGFTLFVRQSYPAGSASADTTIKEIFLITPYKDIGEANQHYQHIRFDRRKYIYQAHHPEEIDKLLMAASQPTGYQVYVAPPVEIKK
;
A
#
# COMPACT_ATOMS: atom_id res chain seq x y z
N MET A 1 0.10 0.84 -20.18
CA MET A 1 1.35 0.95 -19.42
C MET A 1 0.95 1.37 -18.02
N GLU A 2 1.06 0.46 -17.06
CA GLU A 2 0.86 0.82 -15.65
C GLU A 2 2.08 1.64 -15.19
N PRO A 3 1.87 2.76 -14.47
CA PRO A 3 2.97 3.55 -13.91
C PRO A 3 3.87 2.68 -13.02
N PRO A 4 5.18 2.96 -12.97
CA PRO A 4 6.11 2.18 -12.16
C PRO A 4 5.71 2.26 -10.68
N LEU A 5 5.61 1.09 -10.04
CA LEU A 5 5.34 0.99 -8.60
C LEU A 5 6.60 1.37 -7.82
N ALA A 6 6.46 2.31 -6.89
CA ALA A 6 7.55 2.70 -6.00
C ALA A 6 7.59 1.79 -4.77
N LEU A 7 8.78 1.50 -4.22
CA LEU A 7 8.88 0.85 -2.91
C LEU A 7 8.39 1.81 -1.83
N LEU A 8 7.61 1.29 -0.88
CA LEU A 8 7.25 2.02 0.32
C LEU A 8 8.51 2.28 1.15
N SER A 9 8.73 3.55 1.49
CA SER A 9 9.78 3.99 2.40
C SER A 9 9.20 4.98 3.40
N ALA A 10 9.87 5.19 4.54
CA ALA A 10 9.41 6.14 5.55
C ALA A 10 9.26 7.55 4.95
N ALA A 11 10.22 7.98 4.12
CA ALA A 11 10.17 9.27 3.44
C ALA A 11 8.95 9.39 2.51
N LEU A 12 8.66 8.34 1.73
CA LEU A 12 7.48 8.32 0.86
C LEU A 12 6.17 8.33 1.67
N LEU A 13 6.10 7.56 2.77
CA LEU A 13 4.94 7.56 3.66
C LEU A 13 4.68 8.94 4.25
N HIS A 14 5.72 9.61 4.76
CA HIS A 14 5.61 10.97 5.27
C HIS A 14 5.15 11.95 4.19
N ALA A 15 5.72 11.88 2.99
CA ALA A 15 5.28 12.73 1.88
C ALA A 15 3.80 12.51 1.53
N LEU A 16 3.31 11.27 1.56
CA LEU A 16 1.88 10.97 1.32
C LEU A 16 1.00 11.57 2.43
N LEU A 17 1.39 11.41 3.69
CA LEU A 17 0.66 12.00 4.83
C LEU A 17 0.60 13.53 4.72
N GLU A 18 1.72 14.18 4.41
CA GLU A 18 1.82 15.64 4.21
C GLU A 18 0.96 16.12 3.03
N ASN A 19 0.79 15.29 1.99
CA ASN A 19 -0.09 15.57 0.87
C ASN A 19 -1.58 15.27 1.14
N GLY A 20 -1.93 14.89 2.38
CA GLY A 20 -3.30 14.71 2.84
C GLY A 20 -3.89 13.32 2.60
N PHE A 21 -3.07 12.32 2.26
CA PHE A 21 -3.53 10.93 2.20
C PHE A 21 -3.64 10.37 3.63
N THR A 22 -4.85 9.97 4.01
CA THR A 22 -5.16 9.53 5.39
C THR A 22 -5.59 8.07 5.47
N LEU A 23 -5.77 7.41 4.32
CA LEU A 23 -6.24 6.04 4.21
C LEU A 23 -5.31 5.26 3.30
N PHE A 24 -4.97 4.04 3.68
CA PHE A 24 -4.07 3.20 2.89
C PHE A 24 -4.64 1.80 2.80
N VAL A 25 -4.98 1.36 1.59
CA VAL A 25 -5.50 0.01 1.34
C VAL A 25 -4.35 -0.90 0.97
N ARG A 26 -4.20 -2.00 1.71
CA ARG A 26 -3.27 -3.09 1.39
C ARG A 26 -3.99 -4.18 0.60
N GLN A 27 -3.29 -4.73 -0.36
CA GLN A 27 -3.65 -5.98 -1.04
C GLN A 27 -2.40 -6.85 -1.25
N SER A 28 -2.59 -8.14 -1.43
CA SER A 28 -1.60 -9.01 -2.04
C SER A 28 -1.30 -8.51 -3.46
N TYR A 29 -0.02 -8.39 -3.78
CA TYR A 29 0.42 -8.09 -5.12
C TYR A 29 1.02 -9.36 -5.72
N PRO A 30 0.37 -9.99 -6.71
CA PRO A 30 0.96 -11.13 -7.38
C PRO A 30 2.24 -10.65 -8.04
N ALA A 31 3.37 -11.12 -7.52
CA ALA A 31 4.62 -10.96 -8.20
C ALA A 31 4.47 -11.56 -9.59
N GLY A 32 4.79 -10.83 -10.64
CA GLY A 32 5.18 -11.47 -11.90
C GLY A 32 6.48 -12.27 -11.67
N SER A 33 7.44 -12.13 -12.56
CA SER A 33 8.77 -12.76 -12.54
C SER A 33 9.62 -12.67 -11.24
N ALA A 34 9.14 -12.06 -10.14
CA ALA A 34 9.75 -12.18 -8.80
C ALA A 34 9.59 -13.58 -8.18
N SER A 35 8.87 -14.52 -8.82
CA SER A 35 8.89 -15.95 -8.46
C SER A 35 10.28 -16.61 -8.55
N ALA A 36 11.29 -15.93 -9.11
CA ALA A 36 12.66 -16.44 -9.16
C ALA A 36 13.45 -16.22 -7.86
N ASP A 37 13.05 -15.26 -7.01
CA ASP A 37 13.74 -15.00 -5.74
C ASP A 37 13.04 -15.75 -4.60
N THR A 38 13.61 -16.89 -4.22
CA THR A 38 13.10 -17.77 -3.16
C THR A 38 13.18 -17.15 -1.77
N THR A 39 13.80 -15.98 -1.61
CA THR A 39 13.89 -15.28 -0.33
C THR A 39 12.65 -14.42 -0.04
N ILE A 40 11.85 -14.11 -1.06
CA ILE A 40 10.63 -13.31 -0.94
C ILE A 40 9.46 -14.21 -0.52
N LYS A 41 8.91 -13.94 0.66
CA LYS A 41 7.75 -14.64 1.23
C LYS A 41 6.45 -14.06 0.69
N GLU A 42 6.36 -12.74 0.58
CA GLU A 42 5.13 -12.08 0.18
C GLU A 42 5.38 -10.67 -0.37
N ILE A 43 4.54 -10.26 -1.31
CA ILE A 43 4.57 -8.91 -1.86
C ILE A 43 3.22 -8.25 -1.61
N PHE A 44 3.27 -7.01 -1.12
CA PHE A 44 2.09 -6.19 -0.87
C PHE A 44 2.10 -4.94 -1.73
N LEU A 45 0.90 -4.50 -2.10
CA LEU A 45 0.66 -3.20 -2.70
C LEU A 45 -0.17 -2.36 -1.73
N ILE A 46 0.30 -1.15 -1.47
CA ILE A 46 -0.39 -0.13 -0.69
C ILE A 46 -0.91 0.94 -1.64
N THR A 47 -2.21 1.23 -1.59
CA THR A 47 -2.81 2.32 -2.37
C THR A 47 -3.27 3.42 -1.42
N PRO A 48 -2.74 4.65 -1.54
CA PRO A 48 -3.12 5.77 -0.69
C PRO A 48 -4.40 6.45 -1.20
N TYR A 49 -5.27 6.84 -0.27
CA TYR A 49 -6.54 7.53 -0.52
C TYR A 49 -6.72 8.73 0.40
N LYS A 50 -7.42 9.74 -0.10
CA LYS A 50 -7.90 10.88 0.68
C LYS A 50 -9.35 10.71 1.11
N ASP A 51 -10.13 9.95 0.33
CA ASP A 51 -11.56 9.72 0.54
C ASP A 51 -11.85 8.29 1.02
N ILE A 52 -12.74 8.18 2.01
CA ILE A 52 -13.14 6.89 2.59
C ILE A 52 -14.07 6.10 1.69
N GLY A 53 -14.85 6.76 0.84
CA GLY A 53 -15.69 6.13 -0.17
C GLY A 53 -14.84 5.39 -1.20
N GLU A 54 -13.82 6.03 -1.75
CA GLU A 54 -12.87 5.42 -2.70
C GLU A 54 -12.09 4.26 -2.08
N ALA A 55 -11.57 4.45 -0.86
CA ALA A 55 -10.85 3.40 -0.14
C ALA A 55 -11.74 2.16 0.11
N ASN A 56 -13.01 2.38 0.50
CA ASN A 56 -13.97 1.30 0.69
C ASN A 56 -14.36 0.61 -0.62
N GLN A 57 -14.53 1.35 -1.71
CA GLN A 57 -14.80 0.78 -3.03
C GLN A 57 -13.66 -0.15 -3.45
N HIS A 58 -12.40 0.29 -3.30
CA HIS A 58 -11.24 -0.57 -3.52
C HIS A 58 -11.29 -1.79 -2.59
N TYR A 59 -11.46 -1.59 -1.29
CA TYR A 59 -11.50 -2.68 -0.31
C TYR A 59 -12.57 -3.74 -0.61
N GLN A 60 -13.73 -3.33 -1.13
CA GLN A 60 -14.79 -4.22 -1.60
C GLN A 60 -14.43 -4.94 -2.90
N HIS A 61 -13.71 -4.28 -3.81
CA HIS A 61 -13.25 -4.88 -5.05
C HIS A 61 -12.30 -6.06 -4.79
N ILE A 62 -11.39 -5.91 -3.82
CA ILE A 62 -10.46 -6.95 -3.39
C ILE A 62 -11.05 -7.89 -2.33
N ARG A 63 -12.38 -8.08 -2.30
CA ARG A 63 -13.05 -8.74 -1.15
C ARG A 63 -12.53 -10.13 -0.78
N PHE A 64 -11.98 -10.88 -1.74
CA PHE A 64 -11.47 -12.24 -1.56
C PHE A 64 -9.97 -12.31 -1.25
N ASP A 65 -9.28 -11.17 -1.26
CA ASP A 65 -7.88 -11.09 -0.85
C ASP A 65 -7.79 -11.31 0.66
N ARG A 66 -7.06 -12.36 1.07
CA ARG A 66 -6.89 -12.75 2.47
C ARG A 66 -6.01 -11.80 3.27
N ARG A 67 -5.20 -11.00 2.59
CA ARG A 67 -4.26 -10.04 3.16
C ARG A 67 -4.80 -8.62 3.09
N LYS A 68 -5.98 -8.39 2.52
CA LYS A 68 -6.57 -7.06 2.44
C LYS A 68 -6.66 -6.40 3.81
N TYR A 69 -6.33 -5.12 3.87
CA TYR A 69 -6.44 -4.33 5.10
C TYR A 69 -6.58 -2.85 4.76
N ILE A 70 -7.20 -2.06 5.64
CA ILE A 70 -7.27 -0.60 5.50
C ILE A 70 -6.65 0.04 6.74
N TYR A 71 -5.54 0.75 6.53
CA TYR A 71 -4.90 1.57 7.54
C TYR A 71 -5.55 2.95 7.56
N GLN A 72 -5.70 3.54 8.75
CA GLN A 72 -6.28 4.86 8.91
C GLN A 72 -5.33 5.75 9.71
N ALA A 73 -4.86 6.84 9.10
CA ALA A 73 -3.77 7.67 9.61
C ALA A 73 -4.09 8.42 10.93
N HIS A 74 -5.36 8.53 11.30
CA HIS A 74 -5.77 9.12 12.56
C HIS A 74 -5.57 8.17 13.76
N HIS A 75 -5.29 6.89 13.50
CA HIS A 75 -4.88 5.91 14.49
C HIS A 75 -3.35 5.78 14.48
N PRO A 76 -2.63 6.25 15.52
CA PRO A 76 -1.17 6.22 15.54
C PRO A 76 -0.59 4.81 15.37
N GLU A 77 -1.27 3.79 15.91
CA GLU A 77 -0.89 2.39 15.78
C GLU A 77 -0.92 1.88 14.32
N GLU A 78 -1.74 2.49 13.46
CA GLU A 78 -1.79 2.17 12.03
C GLU A 78 -0.64 2.80 11.27
N ILE A 79 -0.22 4.00 11.69
CA ILE A 79 0.99 4.64 11.17
C ILE A 79 2.24 3.85 11.54
N ASP A 80 2.34 3.34 12.77
CA ASP A 80 3.46 2.49 13.19
C ASP A 80 3.56 1.21 12.34
N LYS A 81 2.43 0.58 12.02
CA LYS A 81 2.40 -0.58 11.11
C LYS A 81 2.84 -0.21 9.69
N LEU A 82 2.43 0.96 9.18
CA LEU A 82 2.86 1.45 7.87
C LEU A 82 4.36 1.77 7.87
N LEU A 83 4.91 2.34 8.95
CA LEU A 83 6.34 2.58 9.10
C LEU A 83 7.13 1.26 9.17
N MET A 84 6.59 0.23 9.84
CA MET A 84 7.17 -1.11 9.81
C MET A 84 7.14 -1.71 8.40
N ALA A 85 6.05 -1.56 7.66
CA ALA A 85 6.00 -1.99 6.27
C ALA A 85 7.02 -1.23 5.39
N ALA A 86 7.19 0.07 5.66
CA ALA A 86 8.11 0.95 4.98
C ALA A 86 9.59 0.66 5.26
N SER A 87 9.91 -0.09 6.32
CA SER A 87 11.28 -0.56 6.58
C SER A 87 11.68 -1.77 5.75
N GLN A 88 10.78 -2.29 4.92
CA GLN A 88 10.97 -3.48 4.08
C GLN A 88 11.44 -4.70 4.89
N PRO A 89 10.58 -5.25 5.78
CA PRO A 89 10.94 -6.40 6.61
C PRO A 89 11.47 -7.56 5.77
N THR A 90 12.47 -8.27 6.28
CA THR A 90 13.12 -9.36 5.53
C THR A 90 12.11 -10.39 5.01
N GLY A 91 12.17 -10.66 3.70
CA GLY A 91 11.27 -11.55 3.00
C GLY A 91 9.93 -10.92 2.59
N TYR A 92 9.76 -9.62 2.77
CA TYR A 92 8.59 -8.88 2.29
C TYR A 92 9.03 -7.78 1.33
N GLN A 93 8.22 -7.54 0.31
CA GLN A 93 8.33 -6.36 -0.53
C GLN A 93 7.03 -5.59 -0.49
N VAL A 94 7.11 -4.30 -0.13
CA VAL A 94 5.92 -3.45 -0.02
C VAL A 94 6.04 -2.31 -1.02
N TYR A 95 5.15 -2.30 -1.99
CA TYR A 95 5.05 -1.28 -3.01
C TYR A 95 3.93 -0.28 -2.71
N VAL A 96 4.01 0.88 -3.34
CA VAL A 96 2.98 1.91 -3.30
C VAL A 96 2.48 2.14 -4.73
N ALA A 97 1.16 2.03 -4.90
CA ALA A 97 0.49 2.45 -6.12
C ALA A 97 0.52 3.99 -6.20
N PRO A 98 0.70 4.57 -7.39
CA PRO A 98 0.58 6.02 -7.51
C PRO A 98 -0.80 6.45 -7.03
N PRO A 99 -0.88 7.62 -6.35
CA PRO A 99 -2.14 8.15 -5.91
C PRO A 99 -3.08 8.30 -7.11
N VAL A 100 -4.33 7.92 -6.94
CA VAL A 100 -5.34 8.06 -8.00
C VAL A 100 -5.54 9.56 -8.24
N GLU A 101 -4.96 10.08 -9.32
CA GLU A 101 -5.21 11.46 -9.75
C GLU A 101 -6.66 11.56 -10.22
N ILE A 102 -7.43 12.40 -9.53
CA ILE A 102 -8.80 12.74 -9.93
C ILE A 102 -8.71 13.44 -11.28
N LYS A 103 -9.11 12.76 -12.37
CA LYS A 103 -9.45 13.47 -13.61
C LYS A 103 -10.66 14.35 -13.30
N LYS A 104 -10.42 15.65 -13.13
CA LYS A 104 -11.46 16.68 -13.14
C LYS A 104 -12.14 16.75 -14.50
#